data_AF-A0A7J8N4L7-F1
#
_entry.id   AF-A0A7J8N4L7-F1
#
_cell.length_a   1.000
_cell.length_b   1.000
_cell.length_c   1.000
_cell.angle_alpha   90.00
_cell.angle_beta   90.00
_cell.angle_gamma   90.00
#
_symmetry.space_group_name_H-M   'P 1'
#
loop_
_entity.id
_entity.type
_entity.pdbx_description
1 polymer ?
#
loop_
_entity_poly.entity_id
_entity_poly.type
_entity_poly.pdbx_seq_one_letter_code
_entity_poly.pdbx_strand_id
1 'polypeptide(L)'
;MSPPAAAAVAVAAAGGGGGQPQRQQQQGGFGQSITGIIRIAVFWYFASKFFSPKKPVDPSNLISNLFQKGEPLDMWLYLSEHQRFNDFGNEASLVWHETNIPYATWGPESTRTLSLDYHPSDTLKNNGSLYAHVFFARSGYPPDPNDPEYQPQAAFGRTHPVVKYLPKSRSDKRKSLLGNSKDGEVFEPEPQVADDTEADSKDEGPVEWISYWKPNITINLVEDFTR
;
A
#
# COMPACT_ATOMS: atom_id res chain seq x y z
N MET A 1 35.05 61.47 -14.94
CA MET A 1 34.79 62.73 -14.21
C MET A 1 34.93 62.46 -12.72
N SER A 2 35.53 63.40 -11.98
CA SER A 2 35.74 63.37 -10.52
C SER A 2 36.13 64.79 -10.06
N PRO A 3 36.07 65.14 -8.75
CA PRO A 3 35.26 64.63 -7.66
C PRO A 3 34.24 65.74 -7.26
N PRO A 4 34.19 66.46 -6.09
CA PRO A 4 34.98 66.49 -4.82
C PRO A 4 34.21 65.83 -3.64
N ALA A 5 34.60 65.82 -2.35
CA ALA A 5 35.79 66.23 -1.55
C ALA A 5 35.92 65.24 -0.35
N ALA A 6 37.09 64.84 0.18
CA ALA A 6 38.06 65.55 1.07
C ALA A 6 37.46 66.00 2.43
N ALA A 7 38.05 65.79 3.62
CA ALA A 7 39.24 65.04 4.13
C ALA A 7 38.98 64.67 5.63
N ALA A 8 39.84 64.15 6.54
CA ALA A 8 41.30 63.85 6.63
C ALA A 8 41.51 62.66 7.64
N VAL A 9 42.62 61.90 7.76
CA VAL A 9 43.98 62.12 8.36
C VAL A 9 43.93 62.55 9.85
N ALA A 10 44.64 61.97 10.84
CA ALA A 10 45.96 61.26 10.94
C ALA A 10 45.89 59.97 11.83
N VAL A 11 46.70 58.89 11.71
CA VAL A 11 48.18 58.66 11.70
C VAL A 11 48.82 58.68 13.11
N ALA A 12 49.76 57.81 13.54
CA ALA A 12 50.13 56.40 13.23
C ALA A 12 51.27 55.91 14.18
N ALA A 13 51.39 54.59 14.40
CA ALA A 13 52.63 53.85 14.77
C ALA A 13 52.36 52.33 14.54
N ALA A 14 53.17 51.47 13.90
CA ALA A 14 54.64 51.28 13.85
C ALA A 14 55.23 50.77 15.17
N GLY A 15 55.93 49.62 15.24
CA GLY A 15 56.28 48.64 14.21
C GLY A 15 56.46 47.22 14.78
N GLY A 16 56.94 46.28 13.97
CA GLY A 16 56.97 44.85 14.31
C GLY A 16 58.17 44.40 15.17
N GLY A 17 58.03 43.21 15.76
CA GLY A 17 59.10 42.49 16.46
C GLY A 17 58.67 41.07 16.82
N GLY A 18 59.46 40.07 16.44
CA GLY A 18 59.29 38.68 16.89
C GLY A 18 60.37 38.30 17.89
N GLY A 19 60.07 37.49 18.90
CA GLY A 19 61.09 37.06 19.86
C GLY A 19 60.61 36.41 21.16
N GLN A 20 60.29 35.11 21.08
CA GLN A 20 60.39 34.14 22.19
C GLN A 20 59.57 34.36 23.50
N PRO A 21 59.47 33.35 24.39
CA PRO A 21 58.50 33.34 25.48
C PRO A 21 59.08 33.78 26.84
N GLN A 22 58.28 34.48 27.64
CA GLN A 22 58.61 34.77 29.04
C GLN A 22 57.68 34.01 30.00
N ARG A 23 58.23 33.02 30.70
CA ARG A 23 57.57 32.34 31.83
C ARG A 23 57.70 33.18 33.10
N GLN A 24 56.57 33.51 33.71
CA GLN A 24 56.36 33.63 35.16
C GLN A 24 54.83 33.57 35.35
N GLN A 25 54.19 32.45 35.69
CA GLN A 25 54.49 31.42 36.68
C GLN A 25 54.47 31.96 38.12
N GLN A 26 53.27 32.09 38.70
CA GLN A 26 52.86 31.27 39.86
C GLN A 26 51.41 31.54 40.30
N GLN A 27 50.56 30.51 40.22
CA GLN A 27 49.62 30.08 41.26
C GLN A 27 49.18 28.64 40.97
N GLY A 28 48.58 27.95 41.95
CA GLY A 28 48.44 26.48 42.01
C GLY A 28 48.01 25.78 40.70
N GLY A 29 48.52 24.60 40.37
CA GLY A 29 49.11 23.59 41.25
C GLY A 29 48.02 22.75 41.93
N PHE A 30 47.77 21.55 41.39
CA PHE A 30 47.06 20.41 41.99
C PHE A 30 45.95 20.71 43.02
N GLY A 31 44.75 21.02 42.54
CA GLY A 31 43.48 20.88 43.28
C GLY A 31 42.42 20.25 42.37
N GLN A 32 42.11 18.96 42.47
CA GLN A 32 41.32 18.37 43.57
C GLN A 32 40.07 19.20 43.97
N SER A 33 39.33 19.72 42.98
CA SER A 33 37.92 20.06 43.17
C SER A 33 37.04 18.91 42.66
N ILE A 34 36.50 18.12 43.59
CA ILE A 34 35.54 17.04 43.29
C ILE A 34 34.33 17.61 42.53
N THR A 35 33.95 18.86 42.82
CA THR A 35 32.91 19.64 42.12
C THR A 35 33.20 19.87 40.63
N GLY A 36 34.46 19.96 40.20
CA GLY A 36 34.83 20.10 38.78
C GLY A 36 34.55 18.83 37.98
N ILE A 37 34.98 17.68 38.52
CA ILE A 37 34.73 16.37 37.91
C ILE A 37 33.23 16.03 37.96
N ILE A 38 32.54 16.33 39.07
CA ILE A 38 31.08 16.20 39.16
C ILE A 38 30.37 17.05 38.10
N ARG A 39 30.77 18.31 37.87
CA ARG A 39 30.17 19.14 36.81
C ARG A 39 30.33 18.52 35.43
N ILE A 40 31.52 18.00 35.09
CA ILE A 40 31.75 17.31 33.82
C ILE A 40 30.92 16.03 33.71
N ALA A 41 30.89 15.20 34.77
CA ALA A 41 30.12 13.95 34.78
C ALA A 41 28.60 14.19 34.68
N VAL A 42 28.07 15.22 35.37
CA VAL A 42 26.66 15.63 35.29
C VAL A 42 26.34 16.19 33.91
N PHE A 43 27.21 17.03 33.33
CA PHE A 43 27.01 17.55 31.98
C PHE A 43 27.05 16.42 30.93
N TRP A 44 27.93 15.44 31.10
CA TRP A 44 28.02 14.25 30.24
C TRP A 44 26.84 13.29 30.43
N TYR A 45 26.30 13.16 31.65
CA TYR A 45 25.07 12.42 31.92
C TYR A 45 23.84 13.05 31.25
N PHE A 46 23.68 14.38 31.33
CA PHE A 46 22.61 15.06 30.60
C PHE A 46 22.84 15.06 29.09
N ALA A 47 24.07 15.28 28.62
CA ALA A 47 24.40 15.21 27.21
C ALA A 47 24.13 13.81 26.64
N SER A 48 24.52 12.73 27.33
CA SER A 48 24.17 11.37 26.91
C SER A 48 22.67 11.09 26.96
N LYS A 49 21.90 11.71 27.87
CA LYS A 49 20.42 11.62 27.85
C LYS A 49 19.76 12.33 26.67
N PHE A 50 20.30 13.46 26.19
CA PHE A 50 19.72 14.23 25.07
C PHE A 50 20.32 13.87 23.69
N PHE A 51 21.56 13.43 23.63
CA PHE A 51 22.30 13.08 22.40
C PHE A 51 22.57 11.58 22.24
N SER A 52 21.97 10.71 23.08
CA SER A 52 21.93 9.27 22.78
C SER A 52 21.30 9.06 21.40
N PRO A 53 21.90 8.23 20.51
CA PRO A 53 21.24 7.84 19.28
C PRO A 53 19.94 7.11 19.64
N LYS A 54 18.80 7.73 19.30
CA LYS A 54 17.50 7.06 19.41
C LYS A 54 17.58 5.79 18.56
N LYS A 55 17.37 4.63 19.18
CA LYS A 55 17.20 3.39 18.41
C LYS A 55 16.08 3.64 17.37
N PRO A 56 16.24 3.24 16.11
CA PRO A 56 15.15 3.32 15.15
C PRO A 56 13.96 2.53 15.74
N VAL A 57 12.81 3.18 15.82
CA VAL A 57 11.57 2.50 16.23
C VAL A 57 11.23 1.56 15.08
N ASP A 58 10.98 0.29 15.39
CA ASP A 58 10.53 -0.69 14.41
C ASP A 58 9.24 -0.16 13.74
N PRO A 59 9.18 -0.06 12.40
CA PRO A 59 8.03 0.51 11.70
C PRO A 59 6.71 -0.18 12.03
N SER A 60 6.74 -1.46 12.41
CA SER A 60 5.57 -2.22 12.87
C SER A 60 4.90 -1.57 14.08
N ASN A 61 5.68 -0.97 14.98
CA ASN A 61 5.18 -0.24 16.17
C ASN A 61 4.66 1.18 15.84
N LEU A 62 4.95 1.70 14.64
CA LEU A 62 4.48 3.01 14.18
C LEU A 62 3.17 2.92 13.38
N ILE A 63 2.76 1.72 12.99
CA ILE A 63 1.53 1.46 12.25
C ILE A 63 0.39 1.19 13.25
N SER A 64 -0.82 1.58 12.87
CA SER A 64 -2.08 1.24 13.54
C SER A 64 -3.19 1.18 12.51
N ASN A 65 -4.18 0.31 12.73
CA ASN A 65 -5.39 0.27 11.92
C ASN A 65 -6.11 1.64 11.95
N LEU A 66 -6.66 2.06 10.80
CA LEU A 66 -7.36 3.35 10.64
C LEU A 66 -8.78 3.32 11.25
N PHE A 67 -9.34 2.11 11.33
CA PHE A 67 -10.67 1.81 11.89
C PHE A 67 -10.53 0.95 13.14
N GLN A 68 -11.42 1.16 14.11
CA GLN A 68 -11.44 0.44 15.38
C GLN A 68 -12.36 -0.78 15.31
N LYS A 69 -12.02 -1.83 16.06
CA LYS A 69 -12.85 -3.04 16.12
C LYS A 69 -14.25 -2.73 16.67
N GLY A 70 -15.28 -3.13 15.94
CA GLY A 70 -16.68 -2.81 16.25
C GLY A 70 -17.17 -1.46 15.73
N GLU A 71 -16.32 -0.66 15.06
CA GLU A 71 -16.72 0.59 14.42
C GLU A 71 -17.70 0.30 13.26
N PRO A 72 -18.87 0.98 13.17
CA PRO A 72 -19.84 0.72 12.12
C PRO A 72 -19.36 1.31 10.80
N LEU A 73 -19.39 0.50 9.74
CA LEU A 73 -19.09 0.90 8.37
C LEU A 73 -20.34 0.74 7.49
N ASP A 74 -20.53 1.67 6.56
CA ASP A 74 -21.48 1.53 5.46
C ASP A 74 -20.72 1.05 4.21
N MET A 75 -21.36 0.21 3.39
CA MET A 75 -20.79 -0.40 2.18
C MET A 75 -21.67 -0.12 0.97
N TRP A 76 -21.04 0.26 -0.13
CA TRP A 76 -21.66 0.38 -1.46
C TRP A 76 -20.92 -0.50 -2.46
N LEU A 77 -21.67 -1.27 -3.25
CA LEU A 77 -21.18 -2.01 -4.40
C LEU A 77 -21.87 -1.47 -5.65
N TYR A 78 -21.09 -0.89 -6.55
CA TYR A 78 -21.54 -0.46 -7.86
C TYR A 78 -21.02 -1.39 -8.96
N LEU A 79 -21.83 -1.65 -9.99
CA LEU A 79 -21.37 -2.25 -11.25
C LEU A 79 -21.30 -1.17 -12.33
N SER A 80 -20.15 -1.01 -12.99
CA SER A 80 -19.99 -0.09 -14.12
C SER A 80 -19.04 -0.64 -15.18
N GLU A 81 -19.16 -0.15 -16.42
CA GLU A 81 -18.26 -0.49 -17.53
C GLU A 81 -16.96 0.33 -17.52
N HIS A 82 -16.79 1.23 -16.55
CA HIS A 82 -15.66 2.14 -16.46
C HIS A 82 -14.65 1.68 -15.40
N GLN A 83 -13.36 1.62 -15.75
CA GLN A 83 -12.31 1.18 -14.81
C GLN A 83 -12.13 2.13 -13.62
N ARG A 84 -12.44 3.42 -13.80
CA ARG A 84 -12.57 4.40 -12.72
C ARG A 84 -14.05 4.71 -12.53
N PHE A 85 -14.49 4.77 -11.28
CA PHE A 85 -15.85 5.12 -10.92
C PHE A 85 -15.91 6.55 -10.36
N ASN A 86 -16.93 7.29 -10.77
CA ASN A 86 -17.14 8.70 -10.43
C ASN A 86 -18.63 9.09 -10.49
N ASP A 87 -19.53 8.11 -10.38
CA ASP A 87 -20.97 8.24 -10.68
C ASP A 87 -21.80 7.78 -9.46
N PHE A 88 -21.43 8.25 -8.27
CA PHE A 88 -21.94 7.75 -7.00
C PHE A 88 -23.44 7.99 -6.79
N GLY A 89 -24.01 9.00 -7.45
CA GLY A 89 -25.45 9.29 -7.46
C GLY A 89 -26.29 8.43 -8.40
N ASN A 90 -25.69 7.51 -9.15
CA ASN A 90 -26.41 6.65 -10.10
C ASN A 90 -26.97 5.39 -9.42
N GLU A 91 -28.23 5.47 -8.99
CA GLU A 91 -28.98 4.35 -8.39
C GLU A 91 -29.03 3.09 -9.28
N ALA A 92 -28.99 3.23 -10.62
CA ALA A 92 -29.01 2.08 -11.53
C ALA A 92 -27.67 1.33 -11.61
N SER A 93 -26.56 1.97 -11.22
CA SER A 93 -25.27 1.29 -11.05
C SER A 93 -25.10 0.69 -9.65
N LEU A 94 -25.84 1.18 -8.64
CA LEU A 94 -25.77 0.71 -7.25
C LEU A 94 -26.52 -0.62 -7.10
N VAL A 95 -25.78 -1.72 -6.93
CA VAL A 95 -26.38 -3.06 -6.83
C VAL A 95 -26.51 -3.59 -5.42
N TRP A 96 -25.75 -3.05 -4.46
CA TRP A 96 -25.89 -3.37 -3.03
C TRP A 96 -25.45 -2.16 -2.20
N HIS A 97 -26.30 -1.74 -1.27
CA HIS A 97 -25.98 -0.82 -0.20
C HIS A 97 -26.34 -1.47 1.14
N GLU A 98 -25.44 -1.42 2.11
CA GLU A 98 -25.56 -2.08 3.41
C GLU A 98 -24.96 -1.15 4.48
N THR A 99 -25.70 -0.81 5.52
CA THR A 99 -25.25 0.15 6.55
C THR A 99 -24.90 -0.54 7.88
N ASN A 100 -24.13 0.15 8.72
CA ASN A 100 -23.82 -0.25 10.09
C ASN A 100 -23.16 -1.65 10.24
N ILE A 101 -22.35 -2.07 9.26
CA ILE A 101 -21.56 -3.30 9.31
C ILE A 101 -20.47 -3.16 10.38
N PRO A 102 -20.43 -3.99 11.44
CA PRO A 102 -19.46 -3.84 12.51
C PRO A 102 -18.06 -4.32 12.06
N TYR A 103 -17.10 -3.40 11.96
CA TYR A 103 -15.75 -3.71 11.48
C TYR A 103 -15.06 -4.76 12.37
N ALA A 104 -14.35 -5.70 11.72
CA ALA A 104 -13.57 -6.78 12.34
C ALA A 104 -14.31 -7.61 13.42
N THR A 105 -15.64 -7.70 13.33
CA THR A 105 -16.49 -8.46 14.25
C THR A 105 -17.00 -9.73 13.58
N TRP A 106 -16.49 -10.89 14.01
CA TRP A 106 -16.93 -12.19 13.52
C TRP A 106 -18.10 -12.74 14.34
N GLY A 107 -19.12 -13.27 13.66
CA GLY A 107 -20.32 -13.86 14.26
C GLY A 107 -21.26 -14.40 13.17
N PRO A 108 -22.47 -14.88 13.53
CA PRO A 108 -23.44 -15.35 12.53
C PRO A 108 -23.74 -14.28 11.47
N GLU A 109 -23.98 -13.04 11.92
CA GLU A 109 -24.30 -11.87 11.10
C GLU A 109 -23.09 -11.23 10.39
N SER A 110 -21.88 -11.82 10.44
CA SER A 110 -20.72 -11.27 9.70
C SER A 110 -20.72 -11.69 8.23
N THR A 111 -21.37 -12.80 7.88
CA THR A 111 -21.52 -13.27 6.50
C THR A 111 -22.81 -12.73 5.90
N ARG A 112 -22.72 -12.03 4.76
CA ARG A 112 -23.87 -11.53 3.99
C ARG A 112 -23.78 -12.01 2.54
N THR A 113 -24.94 -12.26 1.94
CA THR A 113 -25.04 -12.78 0.56
C THR A 113 -26.17 -12.07 -0.16
N LEU A 114 -25.89 -11.54 -1.35
CA LEU A 114 -26.88 -11.01 -2.27
C LEU A 114 -26.83 -11.80 -3.59
N SER A 115 -27.99 -12.18 -4.12
CA SER A 115 -28.16 -12.72 -5.47
C SER A 115 -28.82 -11.68 -6.35
N LEU A 116 -28.32 -11.49 -7.58
CA LEU A 116 -28.78 -10.47 -8.51
C LEU A 116 -28.83 -11.00 -9.95
N ASP A 117 -29.97 -10.83 -10.61
CA ASP A 117 -30.11 -11.07 -12.05
C ASP A 117 -29.62 -9.86 -12.85
N TYR A 118 -28.30 -9.76 -13.01
CA TYR A 118 -27.67 -8.69 -13.80
C TYR A 118 -27.94 -8.87 -15.31
N HIS A 119 -28.42 -7.81 -15.95
CA HIS A 119 -28.78 -7.79 -17.37
C HIS A 119 -27.69 -7.06 -18.19
N PRO A 120 -26.89 -7.76 -19.01
CA PRO A 120 -25.80 -7.13 -19.76
C PRO A 120 -26.28 -6.10 -20.79
N SER A 121 -25.55 -4.98 -20.88
CA SER A 121 -25.68 -4.02 -21.98
C SER A 121 -25.25 -4.64 -23.32
N ASP A 122 -25.56 -3.96 -24.43
CA ASP A 122 -25.04 -4.37 -25.74
C ASP A 122 -23.54 -4.09 -25.90
N THR A 123 -22.98 -3.10 -25.20
CA THR A 123 -21.53 -2.88 -25.12
C THR A 123 -20.84 -4.10 -24.49
N LEU A 124 -21.36 -4.57 -23.35
CA LEU A 124 -20.83 -5.71 -22.61
C LEU A 124 -20.93 -7.02 -23.39
N LYS A 125 -22.02 -7.24 -24.15
CA LYS A 125 -22.15 -8.37 -25.09
C LYS A 125 -21.10 -8.31 -26.20
N ASN A 126 -20.77 -7.11 -26.69
CA ASN A 126 -19.76 -6.88 -27.73
C ASN A 126 -18.33 -6.77 -27.16
N ASN A 127 -17.95 -7.70 -26.27
CA ASN A 127 -16.66 -7.75 -25.59
C ASN A 127 -16.31 -6.52 -24.71
N GLY A 128 -17.31 -5.79 -24.20
CA GLY A 128 -17.11 -4.77 -23.18
C GLY A 128 -16.55 -5.32 -21.86
N SER A 129 -15.95 -4.45 -21.06
CA SER A 129 -15.46 -4.78 -19.71
C SER A 129 -16.47 -4.36 -18.66
N LEU A 130 -16.61 -5.14 -17.58
CA LEU A 130 -17.41 -4.76 -16.42
C LEU A 130 -16.56 -4.83 -15.15
N TYR A 131 -16.75 -3.82 -14.29
CA TYR A 131 -16.05 -3.64 -13.04
C TYR A 131 -17.05 -3.56 -11.87
N ALA A 132 -16.64 -4.15 -10.75
CA ALA A 132 -17.29 -4.02 -9.46
C ALA A 132 -16.49 -3.03 -8.61
N HIS A 133 -17.12 -1.94 -8.20
CA HIS A 133 -16.52 -0.91 -7.35
C HIS A 133 -17.09 -1.03 -5.96
N VAL A 134 -16.28 -1.52 -5.03
CA VAL A 134 -16.65 -1.63 -3.61
C VAL A 134 -16.11 -0.40 -2.89
N PHE A 135 -16.98 0.31 -2.18
CA PHE A 135 -16.62 1.38 -1.26
C PHE A 135 -17.10 1.03 0.14
N PHE A 136 -16.30 1.39 1.13
CA PHE A 136 -16.65 1.38 2.54
C PHE A 136 -16.38 2.76 3.12
N ALA A 137 -17.26 3.24 3.98
CA ALA A 137 -17.04 4.44 4.78
C ALA A 137 -17.44 4.20 6.23
N ARG A 138 -16.94 5.04 7.15
CA ARG A 138 -17.53 5.19 8.50
C ARG A 138 -19.03 5.43 8.36
N SER A 139 -19.86 4.78 9.18
CA SER A 139 -21.30 4.92 9.03
C SER A 139 -21.76 6.38 9.15
N GLY A 140 -22.57 6.83 8.20
CA GLY A 140 -22.97 8.23 8.06
C GLY A 140 -21.97 9.15 7.36
N TYR A 141 -20.87 8.66 6.79
CA TYR A 141 -19.98 9.45 5.90
C TYR A 141 -20.15 9.03 4.43
N PRO A 142 -20.13 9.98 3.47
CA PRO A 142 -20.28 9.67 2.06
C PRO A 142 -19.02 9.00 1.47
N PRO A 143 -19.17 8.09 0.50
CA PRO A 143 -18.04 7.48 -0.21
C PRO A 143 -17.53 8.32 -1.39
N ASP A 144 -18.30 9.32 -1.85
CA ASP A 144 -17.99 10.15 -3.03
C ASP A 144 -16.97 11.24 -2.70
N PRO A 145 -15.78 11.28 -3.34
CA PRO A 145 -14.79 12.35 -3.16
C PRO A 145 -15.25 13.77 -3.56
N ASN A 146 -16.39 13.92 -4.22
CA ASN A 146 -16.96 15.21 -4.61
C ASN A 146 -17.92 15.79 -3.54
N ASP A 147 -18.32 15.00 -2.54
CA ASP A 147 -19.24 15.42 -1.49
C ASP A 147 -18.55 16.37 -0.48
N PRO A 148 -19.17 17.50 -0.07
CA PRO A 148 -18.57 18.42 0.91
C PRO A 148 -18.33 17.80 2.30
N GLU A 149 -19.00 16.70 2.67
CA GLU A 149 -18.81 15.97 3.92
C GLU A 149 -17.81 14.79 3.79
N TYR A 150 -17.24 14.59 2.60
CA TYR A 150 -16.26 13.54 2.34
C TYR A 150 -14.99 13.69 3.18
N GLN A 151 -14.61 12.61 3.88
CA GLN A 151 -13.34 12.53 4.59
C GLN A 151 -12.45 11.42 4.00
N PRO A 152 -11.28 11.75 3.42
CA PRO A 152 -10.32 10.78 2.86
C PRO A 152 -9.77 9.74 3.85
N GLN A 153 -10.02 9.90 5.16
CA GLN A 153 -9.67 8.97 6.22
C GLN A 153 -10.87 8.22 6.81
N ALA A 154 -12.09 8.55 6.40
CA ALA A 154 -13.31 7.83 6.77
C ALA A 154 -13.72 6.82 5.70
N ALA A 155 -13.36 7.04 4.43
CA ALA A 155 -13.75 6.21 3.30
C ALA A 155 -12.57 5.55 2.58
N PHE A 156 -12.76 4.33 2.10
CA PHE A 156 -11.83 3.58 1.26
C PHE A 156 -12.58 2.72 0.24
N GLY A 157 -11.91 2.32 -0.84
CA GLY A 157 -12.57 1.50 -1.87
C GLY A 157 -11.62 0.73 -2.76
N ARG A 158 -12.17 -0.23 -3.50
CA ARG A 158 -11.42 -1.09 -4.43
C ARG A 158 -12.27 -1.47 -5.63
N THR A 159 -11.67 -1.36 -6.82
CA THR A 159 -12.26 -1.84 -8.07
C THR A 159 -11.78 -3.26 -8.39
N HIS A 160 -12.68 -4.14 -8.84
CA HIS A 160 -12.39 -5.50 -9.31
C HIS A 160 -12.97 -5.73 -10.72
N PRO A 161 -12.20 -6.24 -11.69
CA PRO A 161 -12.73 -6.61 -13.01
C PRO A 161 -13.55 -7.91 -12.92
N VAL A 162 -14.85 -7.83 -13.19
CA VAL A 162 -15.80 -8.97 -13.19
C VAL A 162 -15.62 -9.80 -14.45
N VAL A 163 -15.42 -9.14 -15.58
CA VAL A 163 -14.97 -9.76 -16.84
C VAL A 163 -13.45 -9.90 -16.82
N LYS A 164 -12.93 -11.05 -17.20
CA LYS A 164 -11.50 -11.29 -17.42
C LYS A 164 -11.28 -11.94 -18.78
N TYR A 165 -10.53 -11.27 -19.64
CA TYR A 165 -10.09 -11.85 -20.90
C TYR A 165 -8.97 -12.87 -20.62
N LEU A 166 -9.10 -14.05 -21.20
CA LEU A 166 -8.08 -15.11 -21.14
C LEU A 166 -7.96 -15.76 -22.53
N PRO A 167 -6.81 -16.38 -22.86
CA PRO A 167 -6.69 -17.23 -24.03
C PRO A 167 -7.76 -18.33 -24.02
N LYS A 168 -8.35 -18.60 -25.17
CA LYS A 168 -9.29 -19.70 -25.41
C LYS A 168 -8.65 -21.02 -24.99
N SER A 169 -9.24 -21.68 -23.99
CA SER A 169 -8.78 -23.00 -23.54
C SER A 169 -8.91 -24.02 -24.66
N ARG A 170 -7.78 -24.52 -25.18
CA ARG A 170 -7.77 -25.63 -26.16
C ARG A 170 -8.45 -26.85 -25.54
N SER A 171 -9.35 -27.46 -26.29
CA SER A 171 -10.20 -28.57 -25.83
C SER A 171 -9.54 -29.94 -25.91
N ASP A 172 -8.25 -29.99 -26.26
CA ASP A 172 -7.56 -31.22 -26.64
C ASP A 172 -7.34 -32.18 -25.45
N LYS A 173 -8.13 -33.26 -25.49
CA LYS A 173 -7.89 -34.54 -24.82
C LYS A 173 -7.74 -34.43 -23.29
N ARG A 174 -8.88 -34.46 -22.60
CA ARG A 174 -8.96 -34.92 -21.19
C ARG A 174 -8.29 -36.30 -21.07
N LYS A 175 -7.06 -36.37 -20.57
CA LYS A 175 -6.40 -37.63 -20.20
C LYS A 175 -7.22 -38.27 -19.08
N SER A 176 -7.67 -39.51 -19.26
CA SER A 176 -8.41 -40.21 -18.20
C SER A 176 -7.50 -40.42 -17.00
N LEU A 177 -7.92 -39.92 -15.84
CA LEU A 177 -7.24 -40.14 -14.56
C LEU A 177 -7.76 -41.38 -13.82
N LEU A 178 -8.76 -42.07 -14.39
CA LEU A 178 -9.28 -43.34 -13.90
C LEU A 178 -8.68 -44.47 -14.75
N GLY A 179 -7.61 -45.08 -14.25
CA GLY A 179 -6.94 -46.21 -14.88
C GLY A 179 -7.67 -47.53 -14.60
N ASN A 180 -8.74 -47.81 -15.36
CA ASN A 180 -9.33 -49.14 -15.37
C ASN A 180 -8.33 -50.14 -15.97
N SER A 181 -7.80 -51.03 -15.14
CA SER A 181 -6.97 -52.15 -15.59
C SER A 181 -7.86 -53.34 -15.95
N LYS A 182 -7.48 -54.04 -17.02
CA LYS A 182 -8.08 -55.26 -17.60
C LYS A 182 -9.35 -55.07 -18.43
N ASP A 183 -9.48 -55.66 -19.62
CA ASP A 183 -8.49 -56.26 -20.56
C ASP A 183 -9.08 -56.12 -21.98
N GLY A 184 -8.30 -55.77 -23.01
CA GLY A 184 -8.86 -55.58 -24.37
C GLY A 184 -8.00 -54.84 -25.41
N GLU A 185 -6.92 -55.49 -25.85
CA GLU A 185 -6.15 -55.25 -27.10
C GLU A 185 -5.56 -53.84 -27.45
N VAL A 186 -4.24 -53.76 -27.30
CA VAL A 186 -3.25 -53.18 -28.24
C VAL A 186 -3.34 -51.68 -28.59
N PHE A 187 -2.54 -50.84 -27.90
CA PHE A 187 -1.19 -50.51 -28.39
C PHE A 187 -0.28 -49.98 -27.26
N GLU A 188 0.89 -50.61 -27.10
CA GLU A 188 2.05 -50.18 -26.27
C GLU A 188 3.18 -49.75 -27.24
N PRO A 189 4.07 -48.79 -26.91
CA PRO A 189 4.75 -48.75 -25.61
C PRO A 189 4.80 -47.41 -24.85
N GLU A 190 4.85 -47.53 -23.53
CA GLU A 190 5.46 -46.56 -22.60
C GLU A 190 6.99 -46.37 -22.81
N PRO A 191 7.72 -45.55 -22.03
CA PRO A 191 7.47 -44.14 -21.74
C PRO A 191 8.75 -43.28 -21.93
N GLN A 192 8.61 -41.98 -22.20
CA GLN A 192 9.68 -41.01 -21.91
C GLN A 192 9.13 -39.77 -21.20
N VAL A 193 9.71 -39.46 -20.03
CA VAL A 193 9.44 -38.28 -19.22
C VAL A 193 10.68 -37.39 -19.28
N ALA A 194 10.81 -36.70 -20.40
CA ALA A 194 11.78 -35.65 -20.71
C ALA A 194 11.30 -34.97 -22.01
N ASP A 195 11.37 -33.67 -22.22
CA ASP A 195 11.75 -32.57 -21.32
C ASP A 195 10.88 -31.35 -21.69
N ASP A 196 11.18 -30.16 -21.18
CA ASP A 196 10.68 -28.91 -21.78
C ASP A 196 11.11 -28.80 -23.27
N THR A 197 10.34 -28.04 -24.07
CA THR A 197 10.58 -27.60 -25.48
C THR A 197 9.79 -28.31 -26.60
N GLU A 198 8.88 -27.55 -27.23
CA GLU A 198 8.40 -27.62 -28.63
C GLU A 198 8.03 -28.98 -29.28
N ALA A 199 6.80 -29.49 -29.05
CA ALA A 199 6.18 -30.47 -29.96
C ALA A 199 4.64 -30.59 -29.87
N ASP A 200 3.85 -29.63 -30.42
CA ASP A 200 2.71 -29.92 -31.33
C ASP A 200 2.09 -28.61 -31.91
N SER A 201 2.76 -28.02 -32.90
CA SER A 201 2.32 -26.79 -33.59
C SER A 201 1.25 -27.06 -34.65
N LYS A 202 0.00 -27.34 -34.23
CA LYS A 202 -1.15 -27.58 -35.14
C LYS A 202 -2.40 -26.74 -34.85
N ASP A 203 -2.18 -25.54 -34.36
CA ASP A 203 -3.17 -24.47 -34.29
C ASP A 203 -2.39 -23.15 -34.43
N GLU A 204 -2.01 -22.85 -35.68
CA GLU A 204 -1.07 -21.81 -36.13
C GLU A 204 -1.78 -20.45 -36.36
N GLY A 205 -2.85 -20.20 -35.60
CA GLY A 205 -3.57 -18.93 -35.60
C GLY A 205 -3.08 -17.97 -34.50
N PRO A 206 -3.38 -16.66 -34.60
CA PRO A 206 -3.25 -15.75 -33.48
C PRO A 206 -4.06 -16.24 -32.27
N VAL A 207 -3.51 -16.12 -31.06
CA VAL A 207 -4.17 -16.56 -29.82
C VAL A 207 -5.51 -15.84 -29.66
N GLU A 208 -6.62 -16.58 -29.77
CA GLU A 208 -7.97 -16.06 -29.57
C GLU A 208 -8.21 -15.78 -28.08
N TRP A 209 -8.55 -14.53 -27.74
CA TRP A 209 -8.90 -14.12 -26.38
C TRP A 209 -10.42 -14.08 -26.22
N ILE A 210 -10.93 -14.68 -25.13
CA ILE A 210 -12.35 -14.74 -24.82
C ILE A 210 -12.61 -14.03 -23.48
N SER A 211 -13.73 -13.31 -23.39
CA SER A 211 -14.25 -12.67 -22.19
C SER A 211 -14.88 -13.71 -21.25
N TYR A 212 -14.20 -14.04 -20.15
CA TYR A 212 -14.75 -14.92 -19.11
C TYR A 212 -15.43 -14.10 -18.01
N TRP A 213 -16.72 -14.36 -17.80
CA TRP A 213 -17.51 -13.79 -16.69
C TRP A 213 -17.22 -14.52 -15.37
N LYS A 214 -17.16 -13.78 -14.26
CA LYS A 214 -17.14 -14.33 -12.90
C LYS A 214 -18.48 -14.02 -12.21
N PRO A 215 -19.40 -15.01 -12.06
CA PRO A 215 -20.72 -14.75 -11.48
C PRO A 215 -20.69 -14.49 -9.96
N ASN A 216 -19.65 -14.97 -9.27
CA ASN A 216 -19.52 -14.84 -7.83
C ASN A 216 -18.41 -13.84 -7.49
N ILE A 217 -18.75 -12.85 -6.65
CA ILE A 217 -17.80 -11.88 -6.09
C ILE A 217 -17.81 -12.08 -4.57
N THR A 218 -16.63 -12.14 -3.96
CA THR A 218 -16.48 -12.26 -2.50
C THR A 218 -15.71 -11.05 -1.98
N ILE A 219 -16.32 -10.31 -1.06
CA ILE A 219 -15.77 -9.12 -0.44
C ILE A 219 -15.38 -9.50 0.99
N ASN A 220 -14.09 -9.44 1.31
CA ASN A 220 -13.57 -9.69 2.65
C ASN A 220 -12.85 -8.43 3.15
N LEU A 221 -13.24 -7.95 4.32
CA LEU A 221 -12.46 -6.95 5.06
C LEU A 221 -11.34 -7.68 5.80
N VAL A 222 -10.09 -7.31 5.49
CA VAL A 222 -8.91 -7.78 6.21
C VAL A 222 -8.62 -6.79 7.34
N GLU A 223 -8.38 -7.31 8.53
CA GLU A 223 -7.95 -6.54 9.71
C GLU A 223 -6.53 -6.92 10.10
N ASP A 224 -5.84 -5.99 10.74
CA ASP A 224 -4.60 -6.25 11.48
C ASP A 224 -4.63 -5.45 12.78
N PHE A 225 -4.91 -6.15 13.88
CA PHE A 225 -4.78 -5.63 15.25
C PHE A 225 -3.61 -6.30 16.01
N THR A 226 -2.53 -6.73 15.34
CA THR A 226 -1.38 -7.33 16.00
C THR A 226 -0.58 -6.31 16.82
N ARG A 227 -0.70 -6.39 18.16
CA ARG A 227 0.06 -5.64 19.18
C ARG A 227 0.19 -6.45 20.47
#